data_AF-A0A494VRG1-F1
#
_entry.id   AF-A0A494VRG1-F1
#
_cell.length_a   1.000
_cell.length_b   1.000
_cell.length_c   1.000
_cell.angle_alpha   90.00
_cell.angle_beta   90.00
_cell.angle_gamma   90.00
#
_symmetry.space_group_name_H-M   'P 1'
#
loop_
_entity.id
_entity.type
_entity.pdbx_description
1 polymer ?
#
loop_
_entity_poly.entity_id
_entity_poly.type
_entity_poly.pdbx_seq_one_letter_code
_entity_poly.pdbx_strand_id
1 'polypeptide(L)'
;MNSTNRSFIEAHKSLQVPNCFAKVSCTQDKVIFALSQLKQATVADIAEKLSEFEPSVNAYTHQKNAAEVLDYLFARGMVKITRLNGELSYNLVE
;
A
#
# COMPACT_ATOMS: atom_id res chain seq x y z
N MET A 1 -7.17 38.09 20.06
CA MET A 1 -8.18 37.00 20.10
C MET A 1 -8.76 36.82 18.72
N ASN A 2 -8.48 35.70 18.04
CA ASN A 2 -9.50 34.80 17.49
C ASN A 2 -8.79 33.58 16.87
N SER A 3 -8.81 32.48 17.62
CA SER A 3 -8.73 31.10 17.12
C SER A 3 -9.67 30.94 15.92
N THR A 4 -9.35 30.22 14.86
CA THR A 4 -9.56 28.77 14.77
C THR A 4 -9.34 28.45 13.29
N ASN A 5 -8.18 27.90 12.89
CA ASN A 5 -8.01 27.28 11.57
C ASN A 5 -6.73 26.41 11.50
N ARG A 6 -6.27 25.87 12.63
CA ARG A 6 -5.08 24.98 12.65
C ARG A 6 -5.41 23.49 12.62
N SER A 7 -6.68 23.10 12.58
CA SER A 7 -7.07 21.70 12.82
C SER A 7 -7.66 20.97 11.60
N PHE A 8 -7.65 21.58 10.41
CA PHE A 8 -8.30 20.99 9.22
C PHE A 8 -7.34 20.48 8.13
N ILE A 9 -6.02 20.65 8.28
CA ILE A 9 -5.03 20.26 7.24
C ILE A 9 -4.33 18.93 7.56
N GLU A 10 -4.64 18.24 8.67
CA GLU A 10 -3.94 16.98 9.02
C GLU A 10 -4.61 15.68 8.53
N ALA A 11 -5.81 15.74 7.94
CA ALA A 11 -6.54 14.53 7.53
C ALA A 11 -6.36 14.13 6.06
N HIS A 12 -5.78 15.00 5.22
CA HIS A 12 -5.53 14.72 3.80
C HIS A 12 -4.03 14.59 3.52
N LYS A 13 -3.34 13.77 4.32
CA LYS A 13 -1.97 13.38 3.98
C LYS A 13 -2.07 12.45 2.78
N SER A 14 -2.04 13.01 1.56
CA SER A 14 -1.93 12.28 0.30
C SER A 14 -0.94 11.14 0.51
N LEU A 15 -1.35 9.94 0.14
CA LEU A 15 -0.57 8.74 0.36
C LEU A 15 0.83 8.94 -0.22
N GLN A 16 1.83 9.11 0.66
CA GLN A 16 3.19 9.38 0.22
C GLN A 16 3.78 8.07 -0.30
N VAL A 17 3.77 7.92 -1.62
CA VAL A 17 4.44 6.82 -2.30
C VAL A 17 5.95 6.98 -2.10
N PRO A 18 6.65 5.99 -1.55
CA PRO A 18 8.10 6.03 -1.45
C PRO A 18 8.75 6.09 -2.84
N ASN A 19 9.85 6.81 -2.99
CA ASN A 19 10.54 6.91 -4.28
C ASN A 19 11.47 5.72 -4.57
N CYS A 20 11.89 4.96 -3.56
CA CYS A 20 12.84 3.85 -3.70
C CYS A 20 12.57 2.72 -2.70
N PHE A 21 12.53 1.47 -3.17
CA PHE A 21 12.38 0.28 -2.31
C PHE A 21 13.53 0.13 -1.30
N ALA A 22 14.78 0.39 -1.70
CA ALA A 22 15.95 0.22 -0.82
C ALA A 22 15.97 1.17 0.40
N LYS A 23 15.11 2.21 0.40
CA LYS A 23 14.99 3.18 1.50
C LYS A 23 13.79 2.92 2.41
N VAL A 24 12.92 1.96 2.08
CA VAL A 24 11.75 1.66 2.90
C VAL A 24 12.07 0.60 3.94
N SER A 25 11.99 1.00 5.21
CA SER A 25 12.25 0.13 6.35
C SER A 25 11.00 -0.63 6.79
N CYS A 26 9.80 -0.14 6.49
CA CYS A 26 8.54 -0.72 6.94
C CYS A 26 7.83 -1.51 5.83
N THR A 27 7.24 -2.65 6.19
CA THR A 27 6.42 -3.50 5.32
C THR A 27 5.29 -2.74 4.64
N GLN A 28 4.67 -1.79 5.34
CA GLN A 28 3.60 -0.97 4.78
C GLN A 28 4.07 -0.17 3.56
N ASP A 29 5.22 0.49 3.70
CA ASP A 29 5.79 1.34 2.64
C ASP A 29 6.26 0.50 1.45
N LYS A 30 6.75 -0.71 1.70
CA LYS A 30 7.10 -1.69 0.66
C LYS A 30 5.87 -2.09 -0.17
N VAL A 31 4.75 -2.39 0.49
CA VAL A 31 3.49 -2.73 -0.18
C VAL A 31 2.94 -1.52 -0.95
N ILE A 32 2.96 -0.32 -0.37
CA ILE A 32 2.58 0.92 -1.07
C ILE A 32 3.46 1.14 -2.29
N PHE A 33 4.77 0.96 -2.16
CA PHE A 33 5.71 1.08 -3.27
C PHE A 33 5.37 0.09 -4.38
N ALA A 34 5.26 -1.19 -4.07
CA ALA A 34 4.91 -2.23 -5.04
C ALA A 34 3.58 -1.93 -5.74
N LEU A 35 2.55 -1.56 -4.98
CA LEU A 35 1.23 -1.22 -5.52
C LEU A 35 1.26 0.04 -6.40
N SER A 36 2.10 1.03 -6.09
CA SER A 36 2.27 2.21 -6.93
C SER A 36 2.91 1.91 -8.29
N GLN A 37 3.82 0.92 -8.33
CA GLN A 37 4.44 0.45 -9.57
C GLN A 37 3.46 -0.35 -10.41
N LEU A 38 2.66 -1.21 -9.77
CA LEU A 38 1.70 -2.06 -10.46
C LEU A 38 0.41 -1.33 -10.87
N LYS A 39 0.12 -0.17 -10.26
CA LYS A 39 -1.11 0.64 -10.40
C LYS A 39 -2.38 -0.04 -9.90
N GLN A 40 -2.59 -1.30 -10.26
CA GLN A 40 -3.69 -2.13 -9.83
C GLN A 40 -3.22 -3.59 -9.78
N ALA A 41 -3.38 -4.25 -8.64
CA ALA A 41 -2.76 -5.55 -8.40
C ALA A 41 -3.51 -6.39 -7.38
N THR A 42 -3.45 -7.71 -7.49
CA THR A 42 -3.90 -8.64 -6.45
C THR A 42 -2.84 -8.77 -5.34
N VAL A 43 -3.19 -9.42 -4.24
CA VAL A 43 -2.22 -9.75 -3.18
C VAL A 43 -1.08 -10.62 -3.72
N ALA A 44 -1.37 -11.52 -4.66
CA ALA A 44 -0.38 -12.40 -5.26
C ALA A 44 0.63 -11.60 -6.11
N ASP A 45 0.14 -10.70 -6.97
CA ASP A 45 1.00 -9.84 -7.79
C ASP A 45 1.91 -8.95 -6.93
N ILE A 46 1.39 -8.41 -5.83
CA ILE A 46 2.18 -7.61 -4.88
C ILE A 46 3.24 -8.48 -4.21
N ALA A 47 2.89 -9.70 -3.78
CA ALA A 47 3.84 -10.60 -3.13
C ALA A 47 4.95 -11.07 -4.08
N GLU A 48 4.62 -11.32 -5.35
CA GLU A 48 5.60 -11.60 -6.41
C GLU A 48 6.55 -10.41 -6.58
N LYS A 49 6.00 -9.20 -6.67
CA LYS A 49 6.81 -7.97 -6.77
C LYS A 49 7.71 -7.76 -5.57
N LEU A 50 7.24 -8.03 -4.35
CA LEU A 50 8.05 -7.97 -3.13
C LEU A 50 9.14 -9.04 -3.11
N SER A 51 8.88 -10.22 -3.68
CA SER A 51 9.86 -11.30 -3.79
C SER A 51 10.99 -10.94 -4.75
N GLU A 52 10.75 -10.14 -5.79
CA GLU A 52 11.81 -9.60 -6.66
C GLU A 52 12.80 -8.71 -5.88
N PHE A 53 12.30 -7.94 -4.91
CA PHE A 53 13.13 -7.04 -4.11
C PHE A 53 13.73 -7.71 -2.86
N GLU A 54 13.04 -8.69 -2.30
CA GLU A 54 13.43 -9.43 -1.09
C GLU A 54 13.31 -10.95 -1.30
N PRO A 55 14.17 -11.54 -2.15
CA PRO A 55 14.12 -12.97 -2.46
C PRO A 55 14.50 -13.87 -1.27
N SER A 56 15.11 -13.30 -0.23
CA SER A 56 15.43 -13.99 1.03
C SER A 56 14.20 -14.21 1.92
N VAL A 57 13.08 -13.52 1.66
CA VAL A 57 11.83 -13.67 2.41
C VAL A 57 10.92 -14.62 1.66
N ASN A 58 10.31 -15.56 2.37
CA ASN A 58 9.37 -16.52 1.80
C ASN A 58 8.16 -15.82 1.18
N ALA A 59 7.74 -16.25 -0.01
CA ALA A 59 6.53 -15.80 -0.69
C ALA A 59 5.27 -15.85 0.19
N TYR A 60 5.13 -16.87 1.05
CA TYR A 60 4.00 -16.94 2.00
C TYR A 60 4.00 -15.74 2.98
N THR A 61 5.18 -15.35 3.46
CA THR A 61 5.34 -14.19 4.35
C THR A 61 4.99 -12.91 3.61
N HIS A 62 5.44 -12.74 2.37
CA HIS A 62 5.09 -11.59 1.53
C HIS A 62 3.58 -11.49 1.30
N GLN A 63 2.93 -12.60 0.99
CA GLN A 63 1.49 -12.64 0.74
C GLN A 63 0.69 -12.30 1.99
N LYS A 64 1.05 -12.88 3.15
CA LYS A 64 0.41 -12.57 4.44
C LYS A 64 0.58 -11.09 4.80
N ASN A 65 1.80 -10.59 4.72
CA ASN A 65 2.13 -9.20 5.02
C ASN A 65 1.40 -8.22 4.09
N ALA A 66 1.35 -8.52 2.79
CA ALA A 66 0.63 -7.71 1.82
C ALA A 66 -0.87 -7.68 2.13
N ALA A 67 -1.49 -8.83 2.44
CA ALA A 67 -2.90 -8.88 2.81
C ALA A 67 -3.21 -8.04 4.05
N GLU A 68 -2.42 -8.18 5.13
CA GLU A 68 -2.60 -7.42 6.37
C GLU A 68 -2.44 -5.91 6.15
N VAL A 69 -1.43 -5.50 5.37
CA VAL A 69 -1.23 -4.09 5.03
C VAL A 69 -2.37 -3.55 4.17
N LEU A 70 -2.83 -4.29 3.16
CA LEU A 70 -3.90 -3.83 2.28
C LEU A 70 -5.22 -3.67 3.01
N ASP A 71 -5.54 -4.57 3.94
CA ASP A 71 -6.71 -4.45 4.81
C ASP A 71 -6.61 -3.20 5.70
N TYR A 72 -5.43 -2.97 6.30
CA TYR A 72 -5.17 -1.76 7.08
C TYR A 72 -5.29 -0.47 6.25
N LEU A 73 -4.76 -0.45 5.02
CA LEU A 73 -4.87 0.70 4.13
C LEU A 73 -6.31 0.91 3.65
N PHE A 74 -7.06 -0.18 3.40
CA PHE A 74 -8.44 -0.12 2.98
C PHE A 74 -9.33 0.47 4.08
N ALA A 75 -9.15 0.02 5.32
CA ALA A 75 -9.84 0.57 6.49
C ALA A 75 -9.62 2.08 6.68
N ARG A 76 -8.52 2.62 6.14
CA ARG A 76 -8.16 4.05 6.19
C ARG A 76 -8.52 4.82 4.92
N GLY A 77 -9.19 4.18 3.95
CA GLY A 77 -9.55 4.79 2.68
C GLY A 77 -8.34 5.12 1.79
N MET A 78 -7.19 4.49 2.05
CA MET A 78 -5.93 4.72 1.33
C MET A 78 -5.78 3.86 0.07
N VAL A 79 -6.50 2.73 0.02
CA VAL A 79 -6.62 1.89 -1.17
C VAL A 79 -8.08 1.64 -1.50
N LYS A 80 -8.37 1.43 -2.78
CA LYS A 80 -9.65 0.96 -3.30
C LYS A 80 -9.53 -0.53 -3.62
N ILE A 81 -10.63 -1.25 -3.43
CA ILE A 81 -10.77 -2.64 -3.84
C ILE A 81 -11.70 -2.67 -5.04
N THR A 82 -11.27 -3.37 -6.08
CA THR A 82 -12.00 -3.59 -7.32
C THR A 82 -12.02 -5.08 -7.60
N ARG A 83 -13.14 -5.58 -8.13
CA ARG A 83 -13.21 -6.97 -8.57
C ARG A 83 -12.89 -7.04 -10.06
N LEU A 84 -11.74 -7.62 -10.40
CA LEU A 84 -11.33 -7.87 -11.79
C LEU A 84 -11.22 -9.36 -12.01
N ASN A 85 -11.84 -9.88 -13.09
CA ASN A 85 -11.78 -11.30 -13.46
C ASN A 85 -12.17 -12.28 -12.32
N GLY A 86 -13.00 -11.85 -11.37
CA GLY A 86 -13.41 -12.66 -10.21
C GLY A 86 -12.49 -12.54 -8.99
N GLU A 87 -11.36 -11.83 -9.10
CA GLU A 87 -10.39 -11.63 -8.03
C GLU A 87 -10.43 -10.20 -7.47
N LEU A 88 -9.95 -10.05 -6.23
CA LEU A 88 -9.83 -8.74 -5.60
C LEU A 88 -8.50 -8.09 -6.00
N SER A 89 -8.60 -6.99 -6.75
CA SER A 89 -7.50 -6.12 -7.09
C SER A 89 -7.56 -4.83 -6.29
N TYR A 90 -6.40 -4.40 -5.83
CA TYR A 90 -6.20 -3.22 -5.02
C TYR A 90 -5.56 -2.14 -5.87
N ASN A 91 -5.85 -0.87 -5.58
CA ASN A 91 -5.18 0.28 -6.17
C ASN A 91 -5.11 1.42 -5.15
N LEU A 92 -4.07 2.25 -5.23
CA LEU A 92 -3.93 3.41 -4.35
C LEU A 92 -5.04 4.43 -4.65
N VAL A 93 -5.48 5.13 -3.61
CA VAL A 93 -6.33 6.32 -3.74
C VAL A 93 -5.43 7.52 -3.97
N GLU A 94 -5.42 8.01 -5.21
CA GLU A 94 -4.83 9.30 -5.61
C GLU A 94 -5.75 10.47 -5.25
#